data_AF-A0A7W0RU39-F1
#
_entry.id   AF-A0A7W0RU39-F1
#
_cell.length_a   1.000
_cell.length_b   1.000
_cell.length_c   1.000
_cell.angle_alpha   90.00
_cell.angle_beta   90.00
_cell.angle_gamma   90.00
#
_symmetry.space_group_name_H-M   'P 1'
#
loop_
_entity.id
_entity.type
_entity.pdbx_description
1 polymer ?
#
loop_
_entity_poly.entity_id
_entity_poly.type
_entity_poly.pdbx_seq_one_letter_code
_entity_poly.pdbx_strand_id
1 'polypeptide(L)'
;MLAASVLPAAGAEPEPAGYRGEPYRAPVPETLAGAVVVDDDAALALWRSGAVPFIDVLPRVARPPDLPPDTIWIDHPRASIPGS
;
A
#
# COMPACT_ATOMS: atom_id res chain seq x y z
N MET A 1 -1.06 -35.13 28.42
CA MET A 1 -0.74 -34.38 27.19
C MET A 1 -1.73 -33.24 27.07
N LEU A 2 -1.39 -32.04 27.57
CA LEU A 2 -2.21 -30.85 27.37
C LEU A 2 -2.07 -30.43 25.89
N ALA A 3 -3.17 -30.45 25.15
CA ALA A 3 -3.24 -29.82 23.84
C ALA A 3 -3.48 -28.32 24.03
N ALA A 4 -2.52 -27.48 23.62
CA ALA A 4 -2.73 -26.05 23.54
C ALA A 4 -3.56 -25.76 22.28
N SER A 5 -4.79 -25.29 22.47
CA SER A 5 -5.61 -24.76 21.38
C SER A 5 -5.05 -23.42 20.94
N VAL A 6 -4.53 -23.35 19.72
CA VAL A 6 -4.22 -22.08 19.05
C VAL A 6 -5.55 -21.46 18.63
N LEU A 7 -5.91 -20.33 19.23
CA LEU A 7 -6.99 -19.49 18.72
C LEU A 7 -6.53 -18.89 17.39
N PRO A 8 -7.34 -18.93 16.32
CA PRO A 8 -7.01 -18.20 15.10
C PRO A 8 -6.97 -16.71 15.44
N ALA A 9 -5.83 -16.06 15.22
CA ALA A 9 -5.78 -14.61 15.16
C ALA A 9 -6.79 -14.17 14.11
N ALA A 10 -7.55 -13.11 14.39
CA ALA A 10 -8.56 -12.60 13.48
C ALA A 10 -7.91 -12.17 12.15
N GLY A 11 -7.96 -13.07 11.16
CA GLY A 11 -7.84 -12.86 9.70
C GLY A 11 -6.64 -12.05 9.22
N ALA A 12 -5.45 -12.65 9.18
CA ALA A 12 -4.37 -12.11 8.34
C ALA A 12 -4.80 -12.18 6.86
N GLU A 13 -4.75 -11.04 6.16
CA GLU A 13 -5.01 -11.01 4.71
C GLU A 13 -3.93 -11.86 4.00
N PRO A 14 -4.29 -12.75 3.07
CA PRO A 14 -3.31 -13.57 2.37
C PRO A 14 -2.40 -12.73 1.47
N GLU A 15 -1.16 -13.18 1.32
CA GLU A 15 -0.24 -12.59 0.34
C GLU A 15 -0.77 -12.79 -1.09
N PRO A 16 -0.69 -11.76 -1.95
CA PRO A 16 -1.16 -11.90 -3.32
C PRO A 16 -0.22 -12.83 -4.12
N ALA A 17 -0.78 -13.66 -4.99
CA ALA A 17 -0.01 -14.55 -5.87
C ALA A 17 0.80 -13.80 -6.96
N GLY A 18 0.51 -12.51 -7.17
CA GLY A 18 1.16 -11.66 -8.15
C GLY A 18 1.11 -10.20 -7.71
N TYR A 19 1.19 -9.27 -8.67
CA TYR A 19 1.08 -7.84 -8.33
C TYR A 19 -0.27 -7.51 -7.70
N ARG A 20 -0.24 -6.63 -6.70
CA ARG A 20 -1.45 -6.11 -6.07
C ARG A 20 -2.23 -5.26 -7.08
N GLY A 21 -3.49 -5.61 -7.27
CA GLY A 21 -4.45 -4.85 -8.07
C GLY A 21 -5.60 -4.29 -7.24
N GLU A 22 -6.68 -3.90 -7.90
CA GLU A 22 -7.91 -3.50 -7.21
C GLU A 22 -8.52 -4.67 -6.40
N PRO A 23 -9.10 -4.40 -5.22
CA PRO A 23 -9.27 -3.09 -4.58
C PRO A 23 -8.04 -2.65 -3.74
N TYR A 24 -7.38 -1.55 -4.13
CA TYR A 24 -6.17 -1.05 -3.46
C TYR A 24 -6.38 -0.62 -2.00
N ARG A 25 -7.63 -0.39 -1.58
CA ARG A 25 -8.00 0.03 -0.22
C ARG A 25 -8.45 -1.11 0.70
N ALA A 26 -8.39 -2.37 0.24
CA ALA A 26 -8.63 -3.53 1.09
C ALA A 26 -7.52 -3.71 2.13
N PRO A 27 -7.73 -4.53 3.19
CA PRO A 27 -6.68 -4.92 4.11
C PRO A 27 -5.39 -5.38 3.39
N VAL A 28 -4.26 -5.23 4.06
CA VAL A 28 -2.95 -5.60 3.53
C VAL A 28 -2.38 -6.77 4.32
N PRO A 29 -1.67 -7.71 3.69
CA PRO A 29 -1.00 -8.77 4.41
C PRO A 29 0.08 -8.16 5.32
N GLU A 30 0.28 -8.75 6.49
CA GLU A 30 1.33 -8.34 7.43
C GLU A 30 2.73 -8.73 6.95
N THR A 31 2.82 -9.69 6.03
CA THR A 31 4.07 -10.23 5.49
C THR A 31 4.07 -10.22 3.97
N LEU A 32 5.28 -10.36 3.39
CA LEU A 32 5.44 -10.63 1.97
C LEU A 32 6.67 -11.54 1.74
N ALA A 33 6.46 -12.68 1.10
CA ALA A 33 7.52 -13.64 0.81
C ALA A 33 8.61 -13.00 -0.06
N GLY A 34 9.86 -13.11 0.39
CA GLY A 34 11.02 -12.56 -0.32
C GLY A 34 11.23 -11.05 -0.13
N ALA A 35 10.45 -10.41 0.74
CA ALA A 35 10.61 -9.00 1.09
C ALA A 35 10.93 -8.80 2.58
N VAL A 36 11.42 -7.61 2.89
CA VAL A 36 11.49 -7.11 4.27
C VAL A 36 10.34 -6.13 4.44
N VAL A 37 9.36 -6.50 5.26
CA VAL A 37 8.27 -5.60 5.66
C VAL A 37 8.77 -4.74 6.81
N VAL A 38 8.59 -3.43 6.69
CA VAL A 38 9.01 -2.44 7.68
C VAL A 38 7.79 -1.69 8.21
N ASP A 39 7.86 -1.26 9.46
CA ASP A 39 6.89 -0.34 10.05
C ASP A 39 7.20 1.13 9.68
N ASP A 40 6.35 2.04 10.16
CA ASP A 40 6.45 3.47 9.86
C ASP A 40 7.77 4.09 10.36
N ASP A 41 8.25 3.68 11.54
CA ASP A 41 9.48 4.22 12.13
C ASP A 41 10.72 3.78 11.33
N ALA A 42 10.77 2.51 10.94
CA ALA A 42 11.84 1.98 10.09
C ALA A 42 11.79 2.61 8.69
N ALA A 43 10.61 2.78 8.09
CA ALA A 43 10.45 3.46 6.82
C ALA A 43 10.95 4.92 6.89
N LEU A 44 10.60 5.66 7.94
CA LEU A 44 11.07 7.03 8.14
C LEU A 44 12.60 7.11 8.29
N ALA A 45 13.21 6.16 9.02
CA ALA A 45 14.65 6.08 9.16
C ALA A 45 15.35 5.82 7.81
N LEU A 46 14.81 4.90 7.00
CA LEU A 46 15.33 4.62 5.65
C LEU A 46 15.21 5.85 4.75
N TRP A 47 14.08 6.55 4.74
CA TRP A 47 13.90 7.75 3.93
C TRP A 47 14.90 8.86 4.34
N ARG A 48 15.06 9.11 5.64
CA ARG A 48 16.02 10.11 6.16
C ARG A 48 17.46 9.78 5.84
N SER A 49 17.81 8.49 5.68
CA SER A 49 19.16 8.10 5.33
C SER A 49 19.56 8.54 3.92
N GLY A 50 18.59 8.74 3.01
CA GLY A 50 18.84 9.03 1.60
C GLY A 50 19.53 7.90 0.82
N ALA A 51 19.77 6.75 1.45
CA ALA A 51 20.49 5.62 0.84
C ALA A 51 19.58 4.64 0.10
N VAL A 52 18.27 4.71 0.33
CA VAL A 52 17.28 3.81 -0.27
C VAL A 52 16.29 4.63 -1.10
N PRO A 53 16.09 4.29 -2.39
CA PRO A 53 15.05 4.93 -3.19
C PRO A 53 13.67 4.52 -2.69
N PHE A 54 12.76 5.48 -2.60
CA PHE A 54 11.35 5.25 -2.33
C PHE A 54 10.59 5.27 -3.66
N ILE A 55 9.60 4.40 -3.83
CA ILE A 55 8.75 4.35 -5.02
C ILE A 55 7.31 4.48 -4.55
N ASP A 56 6.66 5.61 -4.86
CA ASP A 56 5.24 5.81 -4.56
C ASP A 56 4.37 5.14 -5.62
N VAL A 57 3.72 4.05 -5.23
CA VAL A 57 2.83 3.24 -6.09
C VAL A 57 1.35 3.59 -5.92
N LEU A 58 1.02 4.71 -5.27
CA LEU A 58 -0.37 5.13 -5.07
C LEU A 58 -1.06 5.38 -6.42
N PRO A 59 -2.18 4.69 -6.73
CA PRO A 59 -2.84 4.83 -8.01
C PRO A 59 -3.29 6.26 -8.30
N ARG A 60 -3.12 6.69 -9.56
CA ARG A 60 -3.68 7.95 -10.03
C ARG A 60 -5.12 7.78 -10.44
N VAL A 61 -6.03 8.50 -9.77
CA VAL A 61 -7.39 8.70 -10.29
C VAL A 61 -7.28 9.42 -11.64
N ALA A 62 -7.71 8.75 -12.70
CA ALA A 62 -7.75 9.31 -14.04
C ALA A 62 -9.00 10.18 -14.21
N ARG A 63 -8.91 11.20 -15.08
CA ARG A 63 -10.08 11.95 -15.52
C ARG A 63 -11.07 10.96 -16.19
N PRO A 64 -12.36 10.94 -15.80
CA PRO A 64 -13.35 10.08 -16.43
C PRO A 64 -13.45 10.38 -17.94
N PRO A 65 -13.51 9.34 -18.79
CA PRO A 65 -13.60 9.53 -20.25
C PRO A 65 -14.94 10.14 -20.68
N ASP A 66 -15.97 9.98 -19.87
CA ASP A 66 -17.35 10.45 -20.06
C ASP A 66 -17.64 11.76 -19.33
N LEU A 67 -16.61 12.50 -18.89
CA LEU A 67 -16.79 13.79 -18.24
C LEU A 67 -17.47 14.79 -19.21
N PRO A 68 -18.59 15.43 -18.82
CA PRO A 68 -19.26 16.41 -19.67
C PRO A 68 -18.31 17.55 -20.11
N PRO A 69 -18.48 18.09 -21.33
CA PRO A 69 -17.53 19.05 -21.92
C PRO A 69 -17.39 20.34 -21.11
N ASP A 70 -18.45 20.77 -20.43
CA ASP A 70 -18.48 22.01 -19.64
C ASP A 70 -18.13 21.79 -18.16
N THR A 71 -17.72 20.57 -17.79
CA THR A 71 -17.33 20.24 -16.41
C THR A 71 -15.82 20.35 -16.23
N ILE A 72 -15.40 21.16 -15.26
CA ILE A 72 -14.00 21.26 -14.85
C ILE A 72 -13.62 20.01 -14.05
N TRP A 73 -12.56 19.33 -14.50
CA TRP A 73 -11.91 18.29 -13.72
C TRP A 73 -10.95 18.91 -12.71
N ILE A 74 -11.16 18.63 -11.42
CA ILE A 74 -10.25 19.02 -10.35
C ILE A 74 -9.51 17.76 -9.89
N ASP A 75 -8.22 17.66 -10.21
CA ASP A 75 -7.39 16.58 -9.70
C ASP A 75 -7.33 16.63 -8.16
N HIS A 76 -7.45 15.48 -7.52
CA HIS A 76 -7.30 15.38 -6.07
C HIS A 76 -5.86 15.73 -5.67
N PRO A 77 -5.67 16.53 -4.59
CA PRO A 77 -4.36 16.70 -3.99
C PRO A 77 -3.75 15.34 -3.66
N ARG A 78 -2.50 15.12 -4.08
CA ARG A 78 -1.71 13.96 -3.68
C ARG A 78 -0.62 14.38 -2.73
N ALA A 79 -0.68 13.85 -1.52
CA ALA A 79 0.46 13.83 -0.63
C ALA A 79 1.33 12.64 -1.04
N SER A 80 2.49 12.92 -1.62
CA SER A 80 3.52 11.93 -1.96
C SER A 80 4.77 12.19 -1.11
N ILE A 81 5.65 11.20 -1.03
CA ILE A 81 6.91 11.32 -0.30
C ILE A 81 7.87 12.17 -1.15
N PRO A 82 8.49 13.23 -0.61
CA PRO A 82 9.44 14.02 -1.39
C PRO A 82 10.61 13.16 -1.89
N GLY A 83 10.84 13.20 -3.20
CA GLY A 83 11.92 12.46 -3.87
C GLY A 83 11.63 10.98 -4.18
N SER A 84 10.41 10.50 -3.94
CA SER A 84 9.94 9.20 -4.45
C SER A 84 9.43 9.26 -5.88
#